data_AF-A0A7V2UFD5-F1
#
_entry.id   AF-A0A7V2UFD5-F1
#
_cell.length_a   1.000
_cell.length_b   1.000
_cell.length_c   1.000
_cell.angle_alpha   90.00
_cell.angle_beta   90.00
_cell.angle_gamma   90.00
#
_symmetry.space_group_name_H-M   'P 1'
#
loop_
_entity.id
_entity.type
_entity.pdbx_description
1 polymer ?
#
loop_
_entity_poly.entity_id
_entity_poly.type
_entity_poly.pdbx_seq_one_letter_code
_entity_poly.pdbx_strand_id
1 'polypeptide(L)' 'MAMVRQFDEEAVLGKVLDVFWTCGWQATSMADLAQATEVQRGSLYHAYGGKEQLFVLAF' A
#
# COMPACT_ATOMS: atom_id res chain seq x y z
N MET A 1 -16.82 -3.11 -12.84
CA MET A 1 -15.98 -4.32 -12.98
C MET A 1 -14.72 -4.15 -12.15
N ALA A 2 -14.64 -4.78 -10.98
CA ALA A 2 -13.39 -4.88 -10.25
C ALA A 2 -12.50 -5.87 -11.01
N MET A 3 -11.46 -5.36 -11.66
CA MET A 3 -10.38 -6.20 -12.17
C MET A 3 -9.92 -7.05 -10.99
N VAL A 4 -9.98 -8.38 -11.13
CA VAL A 4 -9.54 -9.33 -10.11
C VAL A 4 -8.08 -9.00 -9.81
N ARG A 5 -7.85 -8.21 -8.75
CA ARG A 5 -6.52 -7.87 -8.31
C ARG A 5 -5.97 -9.17 -7.73
N GLN A 6 -4.79 -9.58 -8.18
CA GLN A 6 -4.10 -10.77 -7.67
C GLN A 6 -3.67 -10.64 -6.19
N PHE A 7 -4.16 -9.62 -5.49
CA PHE A 7 -3.86 -9.29 -4.11
C PHE A 7 -5.11 -8.68 -3.47
N ASP A 8 -5.34 -9.01 -2.21
CA ASP A 8 -6.42 -8.46 -1.39
C ASP A 8 -6.14 -7.00 -1.05
N GLU A 9 -6.88 -6.07 -1.67
CA GLU A 9 -6.72 -4.65 -1.39
C GLU A 9 -6.97 -4.30 0.07
N GLU A 10 -7.99 -4.87 0.70
CA GLU A 10 -8.28 -4.61 2.10
C GLU A 10 -7.12 -5.07 3.00
N ALA A 11 -6.52 -6.22 2.69
CA ALA A 11 -5.35 -6.70 3.40
C ALA A 11 -4.13 -5.79 3.18
N VAL A 12 -3.94 -5.31 1.95
CA VAL A 12 -2.87 -4.36 1.59
C VAL A 12 -3.05 -3.04 2.33
N LEU A 13 -4.24 -2.43 2.23
CA LEU A 13 -4.53 -1.15 2.87
C LEU A 13 -4.44 -1.25 4.40
N GLY A 14 -4.94 -2.34 4.99
CA GLY A 14 -4.80 -2.59 6.43
C GLY A 14 -3.34 -2.65 6.88
N LYS A 15 -2.50 -3.39 6.15
CA LYS A 15 -1.05 -3.45 6.43
C LYS A 15 -0.36 -2.11 6.20
N VAL A 16 -0.73 -1.36 5.15
CA VAL A 16 -0.19 -0.03 4.86
C VAL A 16 -0.50 0.94 6.01
N LEU A 17 -1.73 0.90 6.51
CA LEU A 17 -2.19 1.72 7.63
C LEU A 17 -1.42 1.37 8.90
N ASP A 18 -1.23 0.08 9.19
CA ASP A 18 -0.45 -0.39 10.34
C ASP A 18 1.01 0.09 10.29
N VAL A 19 1.65 0.00 9.12
CA VAL A 19 3.00 0.52 8.90
C VAL A 19 3.05 2.04 9.05
N PHE A 20 2.07 2.76 8.52
CA PHE A 20 1.99 4.21 8.70
C PHE A 20 1.77 4.60 10.17
N TRP A 21 1.04 3.77 10.93
CA TRP A 21 0.78 3.99 12.35
C TRP A 21 2.02 3.69 13.22
N THR A 22 2.79 2.66 12.87
CA THR A 22 3.96 2.22 13.65
C THR A 22 5.25 2.95 13.28
N CYS A 23 5.54 3.12 11.99
CA CYS A 23 6.75 3.79 11.50
C CYS A 23 6.55 5.28 11.20
N GLY A 24 5.32 5.72 10.93
CA GLY A 24 5.01 7.11 10.55
C GLY A 24 5.13 7.37 9.04
N TRP A 25 4.17 8.14 8.49
CA TRP A 25 4.06 8.42 7.05
C TRP A 25 5.31 9.02 6.38
N GLN A 26 6.11 9.80 7.10
CA GLN A 26 7.35 10.37 6.55
C GLN A 26 8.51 9.36 6.49
N ALA A 27 8.55 8.39 7.41
CA ALA A 27 9.59 7.36 7.45
C ALA A 27 9.27 6.20 6.49
N THR A 28 7.99 5.96 6.21
CA THR A 28 7.56 4.89 5.31
C THR A 28 7.74 5.26 3.84
N SER A 29 8.37 4.35 3.09
CA SER A 29 8.58 4.46 1.64
C SER A 29 7.74 3.44 0.89
N MET A 30 7.50 3.67 -0.42
CA MET A 30 6.84 2.71 -1.32
C MET A 30 7.47 1.30 -1.29
N ALA A 31 8.78 1.21 -1.09
CA ALA A 31 9.47 -0.08 -0.96
C ALA A 31 9.16 -0.80 0.36
N ASP A 32 8.94 -0.03 1.42
CA ASP A 32 8.60 -0.53 2.75
C ASP A 32 7.15 -1.04 2.76
N LEU A 33 6.23 -0.27 2.16
CA LEU A 33 4.84 -0.69 1.93
C LEU A 33 4.78 -1.96 1.09
N ALA A 34 5.58 -2.06 0.02
CA ALA A 34 5.65 -3.27 -0.80
C ALA A 34 6.16 -4.49 -0.02
N GLN A 35 7.16 -4.31 0.84
CA GLN A 35 7.63 -5.39 1.72
C GLN A 35 6.56 -5.79 2.74
N ALA A 36 5.94 -4.83 3.41
CA ALA A 36 4.95 -5.13 4.44
C ALA A 36 3.70 -5.81 3.86
N THR A 37 3.22 -5.32 2.72
CA THR A 37 2.02 -5.83 2.03
C THR A 37 2.27 -7.11 1.24
N GLU A 38 3.53 -7.51 1.09
CA GLU A 38 3.97 -8.62 0.23
C GLU A 38 3.57 -8.44 -1.26
N VAL A 39 3.28 -7.20 -1.66
CA VAL A 39 2.94 -6.86 -3.03
C VAL A 39 4.17 -6.30 -3.73
N GLN A 40 4.38 -6.70 -4.99
CA GLN A 40 5.43 -6.10 -5.80
C GLN A 40 5.24 -4.59 -5.91
N ARG A 41 6.35 -3.85 -5.72
CA ARG A 41 6.40 -2.39 -5.88
C ARG A 41 5.76 -1.92 -7.19
N GLY A 42 5.98 -2.64 -8.30
CA GLY A 42 5.39 -2.33 -9.60
C GLY A 42 3.86 -2.43 -9.61
N SER A 43 3.29 -3.44 -8.97
CA SER A 43 1.84 -3.58 -8.83
C SER A 43 1.24 -2.51 -7.93
N LEU A 44 1.89 -2.17 -6.81
CA LEU A 44 1.46 -1.05 -5.96
C LEU A 44 1.50 0.28 -6.71
N TYR A 45 2.58 0.54 -7.46
CA TYR A 45 2.69 1.74 -8.29
C TYR A 45 1.63 1.77 -9.38
N HIS A 46 1.32 0.64 -10.01
CA HIS A 46 0.34 0.59 -11.09
C HIS A 46 -1.10 0.66 -10.55
N ALA A 47 -1.36 0.12 -9.36
CA ALA A 47 -2.68 0.11 -8.75
C ALA A 47 -3.03 1.44 -8.05
N TYR A 48 -2.05 2.06 -7.41
CA TYR A 48 -2.27 3.24 -6.56
C TYR A 48 -1.55 4.48 -7.06
N GLY A 49 -0.52 4.36 -7.91
CA GLY A 49 0.21 5.49 -8.47
C GLY A 49 1.30 6.05 -7.53
N GLY A 50 0.99 6.25 -6.25
CA GLY A 50 1.84 7.02 -5.35
C GLY A 50 1.61 6.73 -3.87
N LYS A 51 2.61 7.08 -3.05
CA LYS A 51 2.54 7.02 -1.59
C LYS A 51 1.36 7.86 -1.07
N GLU A 52 1.08 8.98 -1.73
CA GLU A 52 -0.02 9.88 -1.37
C GLU A 52 -1.37 9.22 -1.61
N GLN A 53 -1.60 8.60 -2.77
CA GLN A 53 -2.83 7.84 -3.01
C GLN A 53 -2.98 6.66 -2.04
N LEU A 54 -1.90 5.94 -1.74
CA LEU A 54 -1.92 4.86 -0.75
C LEU A 54 -2.29 5.37 0.64
N PHE A 55 -1.81 6.55 1.03
CA PHE A 55 -2.19 7.19 2.28
C PHE A 55 -3.67 7.59 2.28
N VAL A 56 -4.16 8.22 1.21
CA VAL A 56 -5.57 8.62 1.08
C VAL A 56 -6.54 7.44 1.00
N LEU A 57 -6.10 6.27 0.51
CA LEU A 57 -6.92 5.06 0.47
C LEU A 57 -6.87 4.26 1.77
N ALA A 58 -5.75 4.34 2.49
CA ALA A 58 -5.61 3.70 3.80
C ALA A 58 -6.32 4.50 4.91
N PHE A 59 -6.47 5.82 4.76
CA PHE A 59 -7.05 6.72 5.75
C PHE A 59 -8.49 7.08 5.40
#